data_AF-A0A9D4QM61-F1
#
_entry.id   AF-A0A9D4QM61-F1
#
_cell.length_a   1.000
_cell.length_b   1.000
_cell.length_c   1.000
_cell.angle_alpha   90.00
_cell.angle_beta   90.00
_cell.angle_gamma   90.00
#
_symmetry.space_group_name_H-M   'P 1'
#
loop_
_entity.id
_entity.type
_entity.pdbx_description
1 polymer ?
#
loop_
_entity_poly.entity_id
_entity_poly.type
_entity_poly.pdbx_seq_one_letter_code
_entity_poly.pdbx_strand_id
1 'polypeptide(L)'
;MKKIVIRNKQVVGMHHYGRRALELLSTYHVKLKPNNPYDSMAVAVFDGLRKIGTLKRDCAKAVNEISLNKGKSRYLLRPLEEPIVRNRRTGPQQTCAIAFKIDESDISMVTTTAQMHTCIYIKVMELK
;
A
#
# COMPACT_ATOMS: atom_id res chain seq x y z
N MET A 1 -11.62 15.47 8.46
CA MET A 1 -10.88 14.32 7.90
C MET A 1 -11.12 14.22 6.39
N LYS A 2 -10.06 14.20 5.57
CA LYS A 2 -10.15 13.92 4.13
C LYS A 2 -9.68 12.49 3.85
N LYS A 3 -10.07 11.94 2.70
CA LYS A 3 -9.60 10.64 2.22
C LYS A 3 -8.49 10.86 1.20
N ILE A 4 -7.35 10.20 1.42
CA ILE A 4 -6.24 10.15 0.46
C ILE A 4 -6.25 8.78 -0.21
N VAL A 5 -6.08 8.78 -1.53
CA VAL A 5 -5.85 7.56 -2.32
C VAL A 5 -4.52 7.67 -3.04
N ILE A 6 -3.65 6.71 -2.78
CA ILE A 6 -2.35 6.51 -3.43
C ILE A 6 -2.50 5.36 -4.42
N ARG A 7 -2.34 5.64 -5.72
CA ARG A 7 -2.43 4.60 -6.77
C ARG A 7 -1.07 3.99 -7.14
N ASN A 8 -1.12 2.98 -8.00
CA ASN A 8 0.04 2.33 -8.63
C ASN A 8 1.00 1.66 -7.64
N LYS A 9 0.45 1.07 -6.57
CA LYS A 9 1.22 0.31 -5.59
C LYS A 9 1.23 -1.16 -5.94
N GLN A 10 2.42 -1.75 -6.00
CA GLN A 10 2.56 -3.16 -6.35
C GLN A 10 2.58 -4.02 -5.09
N VAL A 11 1.69 -5.01 -5.03
CA VAL A 11 1.75 -6.09 -4.05
C VAL A 11 2.51 -7.26 -4.66
N VAL A 12 3.39 -7.87 -3.87
CA VAL A 12 4.24 -9.01 -4.25
C VAL A 12 4.23 -10.08 -3.16
N GLY A 13 4.82 -11.24 -3.47
CA GLY A 13 5.00 -12.32 -2.50
C GLY A 13 3.73 -13.08 -2.12
N MET A 14 2.61 -12.84 -2.83
CA MET A 14 1.33 -13.49 -2.55
C MET A 14 1.43 -15.02 -2.63
N HIS A 15 2.20 -15.51 -3.61
CA HIS A 15 2.39 -16.94 -3.88
C HIS A 15 3.01 -17.71 -2.70
N HIS A 16 3.74 -17.05 -1.79
CA HIS A 16 4.26 -17.68 -0.57
C HIS A 16 3.16 -17.99 0.45
N TYR A 17 1.98 -17.40 0.30
CA TYR A 17 0.84 -17.54 1.22
C TYR A 17 -0.34 -18.28 0.57
N GLY A 18 -0.12 -18.96 -0.56
CA GLY A 18 -1.09 -19.84 -1.23
C GLY A 18 -1.98 -19.17 -2.29
N ARG A 19 -2.09 -17.83 -2.31
CA ARG A 19 -2.81 -17.10 -3.37
C ARG A 19 -1.84 -16.58 -4.42
N ARG A 20 -2.20 -16.65 -5.70
CA ARG A 20 -1.40 -16.02 -6.78
C ARG A 20 -1.89 -14.62 -7.15
N ALA A 21 -3.10 -14.28 -6.74
CA ALA A 21 -3.75 -13.01 -6.96
C ALA A 21 -4.53 -12.59 -5.70
N LEU A 22 -4.64 -11.29 -5.49
CA LEU A 22 -5.69 -10.71 -4.69
C LEU A 22 -6.95 -10.58 -5.55
N GLU A 23 -8.10 -10.87 -4.95
CA GLU A 23 -9.39 -10.68 -5.60
C GLU A 23 -9.60 -9.20 -5.96
N LEU A 24 -9.94 -8.95 -7.22
CA LEU A 24 -10.20 -7.60 -7.73
C LEU A 24 -11.33 -6.94 -6.94
N LEU A 25 -11.21 -5.62 -6.76
CA LEU A 25 -12.21 -4.80 -6.07
C LEU A 25 -12.46 -5.12 -4.59
N SER A 26 -11.93 -6.22 -4.06
CA SER A 26 -11.92 -6.56 -2.64
C SER A 26 -11.02 -5.61 -1.84
N THR A 27 -11.27 -5.54 -0.53
CA THR A 27 -10.54 -4.63 0.37
C THR A 27 -9.69 -5.41 1.36
N TYR A 28 -8.44 -5.01 1.50
CA TYR A 28 -7.46 -5.64 2.37
C TYR A 28 -6.88 -4.65 3.37
N HIS A 29 -6.37 -5.15 4.49
CA HIS A 29 -5.69 -4.33 5.48
C HIS A 29 -4.20 -4.25 5.21
N VAL A 30 -3.63 -3.08 5.44
CA VAL A 30 -2.18 -2.87 5.32
C VAL A 30 -1.61 -2.48 6.68
N LYS A 31 -0.49 -3.11 7.06
CA LYS A 31 0.19 -2.86 8.34
C LYS A 31 1.69 -2.67 8.12
N LEU A 32 2.24 -1.61 8.71
CA LEU A 32 3.69 -1.41 8.78
C LEU A 32 4.32 -2.53 9.62
N LYS A 33 5.53 -2.95 9.24
CA LYS A 33 6.31 -3.99 9.93
C LYS A 33 7.73 -3.47 10.23
N PRO A 34 7.86 -2.51 11.16
CA PRO A 34 9.16 -1.88 11.47
C PRO A 34 10.22 -2.88 11.97
N ASN A 35 9.78 -3.96 12.61
CA ASN A 35 10.66 -5.01 13.16
C ASN A 35 10.89 -6.18 12.19
N ASN A 36 10.66 -6.00 10.89
CA ASN A 36 10.95 -7.06 9.92
C ASN A 36 12.48 -7.19 9.75
N PRO A 37 13.05 -8.41 9.87
CA PRO A 37 14.50 -8.60 9.88
C PRO A 37 15.18 -8.31 8.53
N TYR A 38 14.43 -8.26 7.42
CA TYR A 38 14.97 -8.07 6.07
C TYR A 38 14.77 -6.65 5.54
N ASP A 39 13.77 -5.93 6.04
CA ASP A 39 13.38 -4.61 5.54
C ASP A 39 12.57 -3.87 6.61
N SER A 40 13.20 -2.93 7.32
CA SER A 40 12.53 -2.12 8.37
C SER A 40 11.40 -1.26 7.83
N MET A 41 11.32 -1.05 6.52
CA MET A 41 10.23 -0.30 5.87
C MET A 41 9.13 -1.23 5.35
N ALA A 42 9.21 -2.54 5.61
CA ALA A 42 8.26 -3.51 5.09
C ALA A 42 6.82 -3.16 5.46
N VAL A 43 5.94 -3.33 4.47
CA VAL A 43 4.50 -3.11 4.62
C VAL A 43 3.77 -4.38 4.20
N ALA A 44 3.06 -4.99 5.14
CA ALA A 44 2.38 -6.27 4.95
C ALA A 44 0.89 -6.09 4.64
N VAL A 45 0.37 -6.96 3.77
CA VAL A 45 -1.03 -7.00 3.36
C VAL A 45 -1.72 -8.17 4.05
N PHE A 46 -2.94 -7.94 4.56
CA PHE A 46 -3.72 -8.89 5.33
C PHE A 46 -5.14 -9.05 4.77
N ASP A 47 -5.61 -10.31 4.74
CA ASP A 47 -7.01 -10.70 4.62
C ASP A 47 -7.48 -11.15 6.01
N GLY A 48 -8.23 -10.29 6.71
CA GLY A 48 -8.51 -10.44 8.13
C GLY A 48 -7.23 -10.54 8.98
N LEU A 49 -7.01 -11.70 9.60
CA LEU A 49 -5.81 -11.98 10.42
C LEU A 49 -4.66 -12.61 9.62
N ARG A 50 -4.92 -13.08 8.40
CA ARG A 50 -3.93 -13.80 7.58
C ARG A 50 -3.10 -12.82 6.78
N LYS A 51 -1.77 -12.90 6.90
CA LYS A 51 -0.85 -12.22 5.98
C LYS A 51 -0.92 -12.91 4.62
N ILE A 52 -1.10 -12.12 3.56
CA ILE A 52 -1.29 -12.63 2.19
C ILE A 52 -0.28 -12.06 1.19
N GLY A 53 0.61 -11.17 1.63
CA GLY A 53 1.60 -10.55 0.77
C GLY A 53 2.26 -9.35 1.43
N THR A 54 3.06 -8.63 0.65
CA THR A 54 3.73 -7.39 1.06
C THR A 54 3.71 -6.40 -0.09
N LEU A 55 3.75 -5.11 0.21
CA LEU A 55 4.08 -4.12 -0.80
C LEU A 55 5.50 -4.35 -1.29
N LYS A 56 5.72 -4.11 -2.59
CA LYS A 56 7.07 -4.02 -3.16
C LYS A 56 7.86 -2.94 -2.43
N ARG A 57 9.16 -3.14 -2.24
CA ARG A 57 10.04 -2.29 -1.42
C ARG A 57 9.86 -0.79 -1.66
N ASP A 58 9.92 -0.34 -2.91
CA ASP A 58 9.79 1.09 -3.25
C ASP A 58 8.40 1.64 -2.90
N CYS A 59 7.35 0.81 -3.03
CA CYS A 59 6.00 1.16 -2.61
C CYS A 59 5.86 1.19 -1.09
N ALA A 60 6.53 0.28 -0.39
CA ALA A 60 6.54 0.18 1.06
C ALA A 60 7.21 1.42 1.69
N LYS A 61 8.36 1.84 1.14
CA LYS A 61 9.09 3.03 1.58
C LYS A 61 8.22 4.29 1.53
N ALA A 62 7.57 4.53 0.40
CA ALA A 62 6.64 5.66 0.24
C ALA A 62 5.51 5.66 1.28
N VAL A 63 4.88 4.50 1.52
CA VAL A 63 3.82 4.39 2.53
C VAL A 63 4.37 4.62 3.93
N ASN A 64 5.57 4.09 4.22
CA ASN A 64 6.21 4.25 5.52
C ASN A 64 6.52 5.72 5.82
N GLU A 65 7.12 6.45 4.88
CA GLU A 65 7.39 7.89 5.03
C GLU A 65 6.10 8.71 5.24
N ILE A 66 5.02 8.37 4.54
CA ILE A 66 3.70 9.00 4.77
C ILE A 66 3.16 8.66 6.16
N SER A 67 3.41 7.44 6.65
CA SER A 67 2.89 6.94 7.93
C SER A 67 3.68 7.39 9.16
N LEU A 68 5.02 7.46 9.05
CA LEU A 68 5.92 7.96 10.09
C LEU A 68 5.57 9.37 10.49
N ASN A 69 5.06 10.14 9.53
CA ASN A 69 4.75 11.53 9.79
C ASN A 69 3.49 11.70 10.64
N LYS A 70 2.40 10.90 10.52
CA LYS A 70 1.16 11.13 11.32
C LYS A 70 0.24 9.92 11.50
N GLY A 71 -0.27 9.79 12.74
CA GLY A 71 -1.58 9.23 13.17
C GLY A 71 -1.94 7.79 12.77
N LYS A 72 -2.50 7.00 13.72
CA LYS A 72 -2.94 5.58 13.59
C LYS A 72 -4.01 5.34 12.50
N SER A 73 -3.71 5.66 11.25
CA SER A 73 -4.65 5.57 10.14
C SER A 73 -4.73 4.13 9.67
N ARG A 74 -5.95 3.59 9.59
CA ARG A 74 -6.16 2.27 8.99
C ARG A 74 -5.98 2.39 7.48
N TYR A 75 -4.87 1.85 6.98
CA TYR A 75 -4.62 1.75 5.56
C TYR A 75 -5.42 0.59 4.97
N LEU A 76 -6.20 0.91 3.95
CA LEU A 76 -6.97 -0.05 3.17
C LEU A 76 -6.35 -0.17 1.78
N LEU A 77 -6.21 -1.39 1.30
CA LEU A 77 -5.68 -1.68 -0.03
C LEU A 77 -6.75 -2.32 -0.89
N ARG A 78 -6.85 -1.87 -2.15
CA ARG A 78 -7.77 -2.41 -3.15
C ARG A 78 -7.01 -2.75 -4.43
N PRO A 79 -7.06 -3.99 -4.91
CA PRO A 79 -6.49 -4.36 -6.21
C PRO A 79 -7.24 -3.67 -7.34
N LEU A 80 -6.49 -3.19 -8.33
CA LEU A 80 -7.02 -2.46 -9.49
C LEU A 80 -6.94 -3.28 -10.78
N GLU A 81 -5.95 -4.17 -10.88
CA GLU A 81 -5.64 -4.92 -12.09
C GLU A 81 -5.30 -6.38 -11.74
N GLU A 82 -5.39 -7.26 -12.72
CA GLU A 82 -4.91 -8.65 -12.60
C GLU A 82 -3.39 -8.70 -12.33
N PRO A 83 -2.87 -9.74 -11.66
CA PRO A 83 -1.44 -9.84 -11.40
C PRO A 83 -0.66 -10.09 -12.68
N ILE A 84 0.44 -9.35 -12.85
CA ILE A 84 1.38 -9.53 -13.94
C ILE A 84 2.56 -10.35 -13.44
N VAL A 85 2.91 -11.42 -14.15
CA VAL A 85 4.12 -12.22 -13.90
C VAL A 85 5.20 -11.78 -14.87
N ARG A 86 6.13 -10.93 -14.42
CA ARG A 86 7.23 -10.45 -15.28
C ARG A 86 8.35 -11.47 -15.44
N ASN A 87 8.65 -12.25 -14.40
CA ASN A 87 9.60 -13.36 -14.45
C ASN A 87 9.31 -14.37 -13.32
N ARG A 88 9.81 -15.61 -13.47
CA ARG A 88 9.63 -16.68 -12.46
C ARG A 88 10.20 -16.34 -11.08
N ARG A 89 11.28 -15.54 -11.02
CA ARG A 89 11.98 -15.19 -9.77
C ARG A 89 11.20 -14.21 -8.89
N THR A 90 10.53 -13.23 -9.49
CA THR A 90 9.77 -12.19 -8.75
C THR A 90 8.34 -12.62 -8.44
N GLY A 91 7.83 -13.60 -9.18
CA GLY A 91 6.46 -14.08 -9.03
C GLY A 91 5.41 -13.05 -9.49
N PRO A 92 4.14 -13.26 -9.12
CA PRO A 92 3.05 -12.35 -9.47
C PRO A 92 3.21 -11.00 -8.75
N GLN A 93 2.98 -9.92 -9.50
CA GLN A 93 2.92 -8.55 -9.00
C GLN A 93 1.57 -7.95 -9.36
N GLN A 94 0.85 -7.37 -8.41
CA GLN A 94 -0.50 -6.86 -8.66
C GLN A 94 -0.60 -5.38 -8.33
N THR A 95 -1.14 -4.60 -9.28
CA THR A 95 -1.36 -3.16 -9.13
C THR A 95 -2.54 -2.89 -8.22
N CYS A 96 -2.32 -2.05 -7.22
CA CYS A 96 -3.28 -1.74 -6.16
C CYS A 96 -3.32 -0.23 -5.87
N ALA A 97 -4.42 0.21 -5.26
CA ALA A 97 -4.53 1.50 -4.59
C ALA A 97 -4.52 1.32 -3.08
N ILE A 98 -3.93 2.27 -2.37
CA ILE A 98 -4.00 2.37 -0.90
C ILE A 98 -4.79 3.61 -0.55
N ALA A 99 -5.74 3.47 0.36
CA ALA A 99 -6.54 4.56 0.88
C ALA A 99 -6.41 4.66 2.41
N PHE A 100 -6.38 5.90 2.91
CA PHE A 100 -6.41 6.20 4.33
C PHE A 100 -7.08 7.54 4.56
N LYS A 101 -7.53 7.78 5.79
CA LYS A 101 -8.06 9.08 6.20
C LYS A 101 -6.94 9.89 6.84
N ILE A 102 -6.99 11.20 6.64
CA ILE A 102 -6.01 12.13 7.20
C ILE A 102 -6.71 13.42 7.64
N ASP A 103 -6.11 14.14 8.58
CA ASP A 103 -6.57 15.46 8.97
C ASP A 103 -6.13 16.53 7.97
N GLU A 104 -6.88 17.63 7.92
CA GLU A 104 -6.73 18.65 6.88
C GLU A 104 -5.38 19.39 7.00
N SER A 105 -4.91 19.58 8.24
CA SER A 105 -3.58 20.11 8.58
C SER A 105 -2.41 19.31 8.02
N ASP A 106 -2.66 18.11 7.51
CA ASP A 106 -1.63 17.15 7.15
C ASP A 106 -1.53 16.92 5.64
N ILE A 107 -2.52 17.41 4.89
CA ILE A 107 -2.67 17.15 3.45
C ILE A 107 -1.48 17.69 2.67
N SER A 108 -1.04 18.92 2.96
CA SER A 108 0.08 19.56 2.26
C SER A 108 1.34 18.71 2.35
N MET A 109 1.71 18.30 3.56
CA MET A 109 2.88 17.45 3.81
C MET A 109 2.78 16.09 3.10
N VAL A 110 1.64 15.38 3.19
CA VAL A 110 1.47 14.09 2.51
C VAL A 110 1.52 14.23 1.00
N THR A 111 1.00 15.33 0.46
CA THR A 111 1.09 15.64 -0.97
C THR A 111 2.53 15.87 -1.40
N THR A 112 3.30 16.65 -0.62
CA THR A 112 4.74 16.89 -0.87
C THR A 112 5.56 15.60 -0.79
N THR A 113 5.40 14.81 0.28
CA THR A 113 6.07 13.51 0.41
C THR A 113 5.75 12.63 -0.78
N ALA A 114 4.48 12.60 -1.21
CA ALA A 114 4.10 11.79 -2.35
C ALA A 114 4.68 12.27 -3.67
N GLN A 115 4.79 13.57 -3.90
CA GLN A 115 5.41 14.15 -5.09
C GLN A 115 6.90 13.80 -5.20
N MET A 116 7.60 13.62 -4.08
CA MET A 116 8.98 13.14 -4.08
C MET A 116 9.13 11.70 -4.57
N HIS A 117 8.06 10.90 -4.52
CA HIS A 117 8.03 9.55 -5.05
C HIS A 117 7.34 9.56 -6.41
N THR A 118 8.12 9.49 -7.50
CA THR A 118 7.69 9.44 -8.91
C THR A 118 6.62 8.38 -9.23
N CYS A 119 6.35 7.46 -8.30
CA CYS A 119 5.38 6.37 -8.42
C CYS A 119 4.11 6.58 -7.58
N ILE A 120 3.66 7.83 -7.38
CA ILE A 120 2.44 8.12 -6.61
C ILE A 120 1.54 9.12 -7.34
N TYR A 121 0.35 8.65 -7.70
CA TYR A 121 -0.78 9.53 -7.97
C TYR A 121 -1.62 9.65 -6.69
N ILE A 122 -1.68 10.85 -6.11
CA ILE A 122 -2.59 11.17 -5.01
C ILE A 122 -3.89 11.74 -5.55
N LYS A 123 -5.01 11.15 -5.13
CA LYS A 123 -6.32 11.79 -5.21
C LYS A 123 -6.80 12.13 -3.80
N VAL A 124 -6.96 13.42 -3.52
CA VAL A 124 -7.65 13.91 -2.32
C VAL A 124 -9.15 13.89 -2.61
N MET A 125 -9.93 13.26 -1.75
CA MET A 125 -11.38 13.24 -1.85
C MET A 125 -12.01 13.83 -0.59
N GLU A 126 -12.96 14.72 -0.80
CA GLU A 126 -13.85 15.18 0.25
C GLU A 126 -14.85 14.09 0.61
N LEU A 127 -15.11 13.93 1.90
CA LEU A 127 -16.24 13.15 2.38
C LEU A 127 -17.42 14.14 2.42
N LYS A 128 -18.41 13.94 1.56
CA LYS A 128 -19.73 14.58 1.70
C LYS A 128 -20.52 13.88 2.79
#